data_AF-A0A0N4Y9U0-F1
#
_entry.id   AF-A0A0N4Y9U0-F1
#
_cell.length_a   1.000
_cell.length_b   1.000
_cell.length_c   1.000
_cell.angle_alpha   90.00
_cell.angle_beta   90.00
_cell.angle_gamma   90.00
#
_symmetry.space_group_name_H-M   'P 1'
#
loop_
_entity.id
_entity.type
_entity.pdbx_description
1 polymer ?
#
loop_
_entity_poly.entity_id
_entity_poly.type
_entity_poly.pdbx_seq_one_letter_code
_entity_poly.pdbx_strand_id
1 'polypeptide(L)'
;MHREINALLQLRGGIQSEGIMKCAFFNEWHELCDHLIVAYNDNEDAIRDLREEKYKDDKKRLQDIDRDITKLLKMKPTNKLRVSCNVGSSVVMTIYCEDALYFAALATYELVLAIMEYLQYWTRTTVVYVAHKSTYITVIKEGVLSNGNLQCAYKQQEYCDHLLTAYAHNKDAILELVNDTLRNNRERIRNTNSAILEVLNLTVENKSELFNHLHKPMHRQVNALFQLRVTCDDERRKGIEYGDALIIVPLAILELALAIQEVAEGDQQKAIKNALESFKAGYQTRHKAFFQLGYELGTAVMEVI
;
A
#
# COMPACT_ATOMS: atom_id res chain seq x y z
N MET A 1 13.38 -12.60 20.89
CA MET A 1 13.21 -11.14 20.77
C MET A 1 14.05 -10.29 21.74
N HIS A 2 13.76 -10.21 23.05
CA HIS A 2 14.52 -9.31 23.96
C HIS A 2 16.02 -9.68 24.16
N ARG A 3 16.41 -10.94 23.90
CA ARG A 3 17.82 -11.39 23.96
C ARG A 3 18.58 -11.24 22.64
N GLU A 4 17.88 -11.14 21.51
CA GLU A 4 18.50 -11.04 20.17
C GLU A 4 18.91 -9.61 19.83
N ILE A 5 18.18 -8.61 20.35
CA ILE A 5 18.52 -7.18 20.21
C ILE A 5 19.83 -6.85 20.96
N ASN A 6 20.02 -7.41 22.16
CA ASN A 6 21.27 -7.23 22.92
C ASN A 6 22.48 -7.92 22.26
N ALA A 7 22.25 -9.03 21.54
CA ALA A 7 23.30 -9.72 20.79
C ALA A 7 23.75 -8.94 19.55
N LEU A 8 22.82 -8.28 18.85
CA LEU A 8 23.13 -7.41 17.71
C LEU A 8 23.86 -6.13 18.12
N LEU A 9 23.57 -5.58 19.31
CA LEU A 9 24.29 -4.43 19.87
C LEU A 9 25.70 -4.79 20.37
N GLN A 10 25.93 -6.03 20.82
CA GLN A 10 27.26 -6.50 21.25
C GLN A 10 28.16 -6.93 20.08
N LEU A 11 27.60 -7.44 18.99
CA LEU A 11 28.37 -7.82 17.78
C LEU A 11 28.90 -6.61 16.99
N ARG A 12 28.40 -5.40 17.26
CA ARG A 12 28.92 -4.13 16.73
C ARG A 12 29.97 -3.45 17.64
N GLY A 13 30.58 -4.20 18.56
CA GLY A 13 31.60 -3.68 19.46
C GLY A 13 32.79 -3.04 18.74
N GLY A 14 32.99 -1.73 18.98
CA GLY A 14 34.23 -1.06 18.58
C GLY A 14 34.22 0.47 18.58
N ILE A 15 33.06 1.13 18.72
CA ILE A 15 33.02 2.60 18.88
C ILE A 15 32.14 2.90 20.09
N GLN A 16 32.76 3.35 21.17
CA GLN A 16 32.07 4.07 22.23
C GLN A 16 31.55 5.39 21.62
N SER A 17 30.34 5.39 21.07
CA SER A 17 29.62 6.64 20.84
C SER A 17 28.96 7.04 22.15
N GLU A 18 29.53 8.07 22.77
CA GLU A 18 28.88 8.76 23.88
C GLU A 18 27.56 9.35 23.37
N GLY A 19 26.43 8.85 23.91
CA GLY A 19 25.11 9.43 23.71
C GLY A 19 24.16 8.59 22.83
N ILE A 20 23.68 7.45 23.35
CA ILE A 20 22.52 6.78 22.77
C ILE A 20 21.33 7.74 22.86
N MET A 21 20.87 8.26 21.72
CA MET A 21 19.70 9.11 21.64
C MET A 21 18.48 8.32 22.13
N LYS A 22 17.84 8.79 23.21
CA LYS A 22 16.65 8.16 23.80
C LYS A 22 15.39 8.93 23.38
N CYS A 23 14.43 8.21 22.82
CA CYS A 23 13.12 8.76 22.48
C CYS A 23 12.27 8.95 23.75
N ALA A 24 11.71 10.14 23.96
CA ALA A 24 10.83 10.41 25.10
C ALA A 24 9.49 9.64 25.07
N PHE A 25 9.10 9.11 23.90
CA PHE A 25 7.85 8.40 23.68
C PHE A 25 7.97 6.87 23.72
N PHE A 26 9.12 6.34 24.14
CA PHE A 26 9.49 4.92 24.00
C PHE A 26 8.45 3.93 24.59
N ASN A 27 7.66 4.34 25.58
CA ASN A 27 6.65 3.47 26.21
C ASN A 27 5.29 3.47 25.50
N GLU A 28 4.98 4.48 24.70
CA GLU A 28 3.65 4.65 24.07
C GLU A 28 3.71 4.54 22.54
N TRP A 29 4.85 4.88 21.93
CA TRP A 29 5.03 4.96 20.48
C TRP A 29 6.39 4.37 20.06
N HIS A 30 6.65 3.12 20.45
CA HIS A 30 7.94 2.46 20.21
C HIS A 30 8.31 2.40 18.72
N GLU A 31 7.35 2.09 17.83
CA GLU A 31 7.57 1.99 16.39
C GLU A 31 7.97 3.35 15.80
N LEU A 32 7.26 4.42 16.13
CA LEU A 32 7.61 5.78 15.71
C LEU A 32 9.01 6.18 16.20
N CYS A 33 9.36 5.83 17.44
CA CYS A 33 10.69 6.09 17.98
C CYS A 33 11.79 5.36 17.20
N ASP A 34 11.57 4.09 16.84
CA ASP A 34 12.54 3.31 16.06
C ASP A 34 12.74 3.93 14.67
N HIS A 35 11.65 4.33 14.00
CA HIS A 35 11.72 4.99 12.69
C HIS A 35 12.46 6.33 12.75
N LEU A 36 12.16 7.18 13.74
CA LEU A 36 12.83 8.47 13.91
C LEU A 36 14.33 8.31 14.22
N ILE A 37 14.71 7.28 14.98
CA ILE A 37 16.11 6.97 15.28
C ILE A 37 16.83 6.47 14.02
N VAL A 38 16.19 5.61 13.23
CA VAL A 38 16.76 5.14 11.94
C VAL A 38 16.96 6.32 10.99
N ALA A 39 15.94 7.15 10.79
CA ALA A 39 16.01 8.32 9.93
C ALA A 39 17.11 9.31 10.36
N TYR A 40 17.27 9.55 11.68
CA TYR A 40 18.36 10.36 12.22
C TYR A 40 19.74 9.78 11.88
N ASN A 41 19.92 8.47 12.04
CA ASN A 41 21.21 7.82 11.75
C ASN A 41 21.54 7.83 10.26
N ASP A 42 20.55 7.59 9.39
CA ASP A 42 20.72 7.61 7.94
C ASP A 42 21.08 9.02 7.45
N ASN A 43 20.49 10.06 8.05
CA ASN A 43 20.83 11.45 7.76
C ASN A 43 22.26 11.80 8.20
N GLU A 44 22.69 11.38 9.40
CA GLU A 44 24.06 11.59 9.88
C GLU A 44 25.09 10.94 8.94
N ASP A 45 24.80 9.73 8.46
CA ASP A 45 25.62 9.03 7.47
C ASP A 45 25.66 9.80 6.13
N ALA A 46 24.50 10.26 5.64
CA ALA A 46 24.43 11.08 4.43
C ALA A 46 25.20 12.42 4.57
N ILE A 47 25.07 13.13 5.69
CA ILE A 47 25.81 14.36 5.99
C ILE A 47 27.32 14.14 5.97
N ARG A 48 27.77 12.98 6.47
CA ARG A 48 29.20 12.60 6.49
C ARG A 48 29.75 12.31 5.09
N ASP A 49 28.91 11.82 4.20
CA ASP A 49 29.26 11.51 2.81
C ASP A 49 29.21 12.75 1.91
N LEU A 50 28.37 13.75 2.24
CA LEU A 50 28.34 15.07 1.59
C LEU A 50 29.52 15.96 2.05
N ARG A 51 30.73 15.62 1.59
CA ARG A 51 31.97 16.35 1.91
C ARG A 51 32.29 17.48 0.95
N GLU A 52 31.78 17.43 -0.28
CA GLU A 52 32.09 18.40 -1.31
C GLU A 52 31.29 19.71 -1.15
N GLU A 53 31.93 20.85 -1.39
CA GLU A 53 31.31 22.18 -1.22
C GLU A 53 30.06 22.37 -2.10
N LYS A 54 29.98 21.66 -3.22
CA LYS A 54 28.82 21.70 -4.12
C LYS A 54 27.51 21.18 -3.49
N TYR A 55 27.60 20.45 -2.36
CA TYR A 55 26.46 19.91 -1.63
C TYR A 55 26.13 20.65 -0.32
N LYS A 56 26.67 21.86 -0.13
CA LYS A 56 26.51 22.64 1.10
C LYS A 56 25.05 22.88 1.48
N ASP A 57 24.19 23.15 0.51
CA ASP A 57 22.77 23.42 0.76
C ASP A 57 22.01 22.16 1.16
N ASP A 58 22.27 21.02 0.51
CA ASP A 58 21.66 19.73 0.88
C ASP A 58 22.13 19.26 2.25
N LYS A 59 23.43 19.44 2.55
CA LYS A 59 23.98 19.18 3.88
C LYS A 59 23.31 20.02 4.95
N LYS A 60 23.10 21.31 4.70
CA LYS A 60 22.38 22.21 5.61
C LYS A 60 20.93 21.76 5.81
N ARG A 61 20.25 21.32 4.74
CA ARG A 61 18.88 20.80 4.82
C ARG A 61 18.80 19.55 5.70
N LEU A 62 19.70 18.58 5.53
CA LEU A 62 19.75 17.39 6.37
C LEU A 62 20.03 17.74 7.85
N GLN A 63 20.94 18.68 8.11
CA GLN A 63 21.21 19.17 9.47
C GLN A 63 20.01 19.87 10.12
N ASP A 64 19.21 20.59 9.34
CA ASP A 64 17.97 21.21 9.82
C ASP A 64 16.91 20.12 10.14
N ILE A 65 16.81 19.06 9.33
CA ILE A 65 15.95 17.88 9.61
C ILE A 65 16.38 17.18 10.91
N ASP A 66 17.67 16.91 11.09
CA ASP A 66 18.19 16.23 12.29
C ASP A 66 17.94 17.04 13.57
N ARG A 67 18.01 18.37 13.47
CA ARG A 67 17.64 19.28 14.56
C ARG A 67 16.17 19.14 14.94
N ASP A 68 15.29 19.03 13.95
CA ASP A 68 13.85 18.87 14.17
C ASP A 68 13.51 17.48 14.74
N ILE A 69 14.10 16.40 14.20
CA ILE A 69 13.97 15.04 14.76
C ILE A 69 14.45 15.02 16.21
N THR A 70 15.61 15.60 16.50
CA THR A 70 16.14 15.70 17.86
C THR A 70 15.19 16.45 18.80
N LYS A 71 14.55 17.52 18.32
CA LYS A 71 13.57 18.28 19.10
C LYS A 71 12.34 17.43 19.41
N LEU A 72 11.84 16.67 18.44
CA LEU A 72 10.72 15.74 18.62
C LEU A 72 11.07 14.64 19.63
N LEU A 73 12.21 13.98 19.48
CA LEU A 73 12.67 12.92 20.40
C LEU A 73 12.84 13.41 21.84
N LYS A 74 13.06 14.72 22.05
CA LYS A 74 13.21 15.38 23.36
C LYS A 74 11.93 16.04 23.88
N MET A 75 10.85 16.13 23.10
CA MET A 75 9.61 16.75 23.56
C MET A 75 9.01 15.91 24.70
N LYS A 76 8.75 16.54 25.85
CA LYS A 76 8.01 15.90 26.93
C LYS A 76 6.54 15.76 26.52
N PRO A 77 5.86 14.66 26.87
CA PRO A 77 4.44 14.48 26.64
C PRO A 77 3.63 15.38 27.60
N THR A 78 3.61 16.70 27.35
CA THR A 78 2.77 17.65 28.10
C THR A 78 1.61 18.17 27.27
N ASN A 79 1.66 18.00 25.95
CA ASN A 79 0.59 18.39 25.04
C ASN A 79 -0.15 17.12 24.59
N LYS A 80 -1.38 16.94 25.09
CA LYS A 80 -2.29 15.92 24.58
C LYS A 80 -2.60 16.25 23.11
N LEU A 81 -2.04 15.50 22.18
CA LEU A 81 -2.52 15.47 20.80
C LEU A 81 -3.97 14.97 20.86
N ARG A 82 -4.95 15.84 20.63
CA ARG A 82 -6.37 15.49 20.72
C ARG A 82 -6.86 15.15 19.32
N VAL A 83 -6.86 13.86 18.99
CA VAL A 83 -7.52 13.34 17.79
C VAL A 83 -8.99 13.11 18.12
N SER A 84 -9.90 13.85 17.48
CA SER A 84 -11.35 13.61 17.61
C SER A 84 -11.90 13.00 16.33
N CYS A 85 -12.46 11.79 16.42
CA CYS A 85 -13.20 11.15 15.33
C CYS A 85 -14.70 11.38 15.54
N ASN A 86 -15.38 11.94 14.54
CA ASN A 86 -16.83 12.10 14.58
C ASN A 86 -17.50 11.05 13.68
N VAL A 87 -18.40 10.26 14.25
CA VAL A 87 -19.07 9.15 13.55
C VAL A 87 -20.49 9.59 13.18
N GLY A 88 -20.64 10.14 11.98
CA GLY A 88 -21.93 10.54 11.45
C GLY A 88 -21.77 11.23 10.11
N SER A 89 -21.82 10.45 9.03
CA SER A 89 -21.68 10.85 7.61
C SER A 89 -20.34 11.51 7.25
N SER A 90 -19.51 10.79 6.48
CA SER A 90 -18.15 11.17 6.02
C SER A 90 -17.19 11.52 7.17
N VAL A 91 -16.35 10.56 7.56
CA VAL A 91 -15.34 10.78 8.60
C VAL A 91 -14.35 11.84 8.10
N VAL A 92 -14.36 13.01 8.73
CA VAL A 92 -13.39 14.09 8.56
C VAL A 92 -12.47 14.07 9.77
N MET A 93 -11.17 13.86 9.55
CA MET A 93 -10.14 14.01 10.60
C MET A 93 -9.60 15.44 10.52
N THR A 94 -9.89 16.26 11.53
CA THR A 94 -9.36 17.63 11.62
C THR A 94 -8.19 17.68 12.61
N ILE A 95 -7.00 18.02 12.12
CA ILE A 95 -5.81 18.24 12.96
C ILE A 95 -5.58 19.75 13.08
N TYR A 96 -5.57 20.28 14.30
CA TYR A 96 -5.23 21.68 14.58
C TYR A 96 -3.75 21.76 14.98
N CYS A 97 -2.95 22.45 14.17
CA CYS A 97 -1.57 22.79 14.50
C CYS A 97 -1.42 24.31 14.46
N GLU A 98 -1.33 24.94 15.64
CA GLU A 98 -0.86 26.32 15.75
C GLU A 98 0.68 26.31 15.69
N ASP A 99 1.21 27.05 14.72
CA ASP A 99 2.65 27.32 14.48
C ASP A 99 3.55 26.14 14.11
N ALA A 100 3.42 25.65 12.87
CA ALA A 100 4.40 24.71 12.29
C ALA A 100 4.26 24.51 10.77
N LEU A 101 4.78 25.45 9.95
CA LEU A 101 4.76 25.31 8.49
C LEU A 101 5.60 24.12 7.96
N TYR A 102 6.56 23.62 8.74
CA TYR A 102 7.45 22.52 8.34
C TYR A 102 7.15 21.19 9.06
N PHE A 103 6.70 21.23 10.33
CA PHE A 103 6.20 20.03 11.02
C PHE A 103 4.93 19.49 10.37
N ALA A 104 4.15 20.37 9.72
CA ALA A 104 3.17 20.07 8.67
C ALA A 104 3.59 18.87 7.81
N ALA A 105 4.58 19.07 6.96
CA ALA A 105 4.97 18.15 5.90
C ALA A 105 5.59 16.85 6.43
N LEU A 106 6.54 16.92 7.37
CA LEU A 106 7.27 15.73 7.86
C LEU A 106 6.39 14.88 8.78
N ALA A 107 5.65 15.51 9.70
CA ALA A 107 4.65 14.78 10.48
C ALA A 107 3.52 14.31 9.56
N THR A 108 3.13 15.03 8.51
CA THR A 108 2.10 14.54 7.57
C THR A 108 2.60 13.38 6.71
N TYR A 109 3.88 13.29 6.34
CA TYR A 109 4.40 12.12 5.62
C TYR A 109 4.44 10.88 6.53
N GLU A 110 5.01 11.00 7.72
CA GLU A 110 5.15 9.89 8.66
C GLU A 110 3.81 9.54 9.37
N LEU A 111 2.95 10.52 9.63
CA LEU A 111 1.58 10.28 10.12
C LEU A 111 0.72 9.71 8.99
N VAL A 112 0.93 10.05 7.72
CA VAL A 112 0.27 9.36 6.61
C VAL A 112 0.77 7.93 6.49
N LEU A 113 2.06 7.66 6.68
CA LEU A 113 2.59 6.29 6.72
C LEU A 113 2.03 5.50 7.91
N ALA A 114 2.03 6.08 9.11
CA ALA A 114 1.47 5.45 10.31
C ALA A 114 -0.06 5.30 10.24
N ILE A 115 -0.78 6.26 9.64
CA ILE A 115 -2.20 6.15 9.34
C ILE A 115 -2.42 5.10 8.24
N MET A 116 -1.57 5.01 7.23
CA MET A 116 -1.64 3.97 6.20
C MET A 116 -1.37 2.58 6.77
N GLU A 117 -0.44 2.42 7.70
CA GLU A 117 -0.19 1.17 8.42
C GLU A 117 -1.32 0.82 9.40
N TYR A 118 -1.86 1.81 10.13
CA TYR A 118 -3.00 1.63 11.01
C TYR A 118 -4.31 1.33 10.24
N LEU A 119 -4.51 1.97 9.07
CA LEU A 119 -5.64 1.72 8.17
C LEU A 119 -5.42 0.48 7.28
N GLN A 120 -4.21 -0.04 7.11
CA GLN A 120 -3.96 -1.36 6.48
C GLN A 120 -4.58 -2.50 7.31
N TYR A 121 -4.80 -2.29 8.61
CA TYR A 121 -5.58 -3.19 9.46
C TYR A 121 -7.09 -3.15 9.17
N TRP A 122 -7.56 -2.16 8.40
CA TRP A 122 -8.95 -1.97 7.95
C TRP A 122 -8.98 -1.62 6.45
N THR A 123 -8.76 -2.65 5.62
CA THR A 123 -8.96 -2.69 4.15
C THR A 123 -9.67 -1.46 3.54
N ARG A 124 -8.93 -0.48 2.99
CA ARG A 124 -9.31 0.44 1.88
C ARG A 124 -8.21 1.47 1.57
N THR A 125 -8.07 1.82 0.29
CA THR A 125 -7.17 2.85 -0.23
C THR A 125 -7.53 4.23 0.31
N THR A 126 -6.54 4.97 0.82
CA THR A 126 -6.68 6.36 1.29
C THR A 126 -5.83 7.26 0.41
N VAL A 127 -6.45 8.26 -0.23
CA VAL A 127 -5.74 9.31 -0.99
C VAL A 127 -5.71 10.57 -0.13
N VAL A 128 -4.52 11.14 0.05
CA VAL A 128 -4.31 12.34 0.87
C VAL A 128 -3.95 13.51 -0.05
N TYR A 129 -4.83 14.52 -0.11
CA TYR A 129 -4.57 15.75 -0.84
C TYR A 129 -4.05 16.84 0.10
N VAL A 130 -2.96 17.51 -0.27
CA VAL A 130 -2.40 18.67 0.45
C VAL A 130 -2.54 19.90 -0.44
N ALA A 131 -3.42 20.83 -0.07
CA ALA A 131 -3.60 22.11 -0.78
C ALA A 131 -3.23 23.30 0.13
N HIS A 132 -2.55 24.30 -0.43
CA HIS A 132 -1.87 25.36 0.32
C HIS A 132 -2.56 26.73 0.25
N LYS A 133 -3.26 27.11 1.33
CA LYS A 133 -3.31 28.43 2.02
C LYS A 133 -4.44 28.32 3.06
N SER A 134 -4.08 28.43 4.35
CA SER A 134 -4.93 28.10 5.52
C SER A 134 -5.36 26.63 5.54
N THR A 135 -4.50 25.78 6.10
CA THR A 135 -4.52 24.33 5.89
C THR A 135 -5.56 23.63 6.76
N TYR A 136 -6.61 23.11 6.12
CA TYR A 136 -7.41 22.02 6.65
C TYR A 136 -6.90 20.73 6.00
N ILE A 137 -6.54 19.72 6.80
CA ILE A 137 -6.28 18.38 6.28
C ILE A 137 -7.64 17.70 6.21
N THR A 138 -8.19 17.59 5.01
CA THR A 138 -9.37 16.74 4.79
C THR A 138 -8.87 15.37 4.36
N VAL A 139 -8.84 14.41 5.28
CA VAL A 139 -8.74 13.00 4.91
C VAL A 139 -10.08 12.61 4.32
N ILE A 140 -10.21 12.76 3.00
CA ILE A 140 -11.38 12.23 2.30
C ILE A 140 -11.13 10.73 2.20
N LYS A 141 -11.93 9.94 2.89
CA LYS A 141 -12.15 8.55 2.50
C LYS A 141 -12.88 8.61 1.15
N GLU A 142 -12.13 8.81 0.08
CA GLU A 142 -12.65 8.58 -1.26
C GLU A 142 -12.89 7.09 -1.34
N GLY A 143 -14.11 6.68 -0.99
CA GLY A 143 -14.65 5.47 -1.57
C GLY A 143 -14.44 5.63 -3.06
N VAL A 144 -13.61 4.76 -3.63
CA VAL A 144 -13.36 4.54 -5.07
C VAL A 144 -14.30 5.43 -5.88
N LEU A 145 -13.76 6.51 -6.46
CA LEU A 145 -14.46 7.42 -7.39
C LEU A 145 -15.64 6.69 -7.98
N SER A 146 -16.86 7.09 -7.60
CA SER A 146 -18.10 6.41 -7.96
C SER A 146 -18.10 6.14 -9.47
N ASN A 147 -17.63 4.96 -9.86
CA ASN A 147 -17.58 4.50 -11.24
C ASN A 147 -19.06 4.44 -11.62
N GLY A 148 -19.52 5.46 -12.36
CA GLY A 148 -20.92 5.88 -12.39
C GLY A 148 -21.91 4.73 -12.29
N ASN A 149 -22.79 4.76 -11.29
CA ASN A 149 -23.88 3.80 -11.07
C ASN A 149 -23.53 2.31 -11.20
N LEU A 150 -22.25 1.91 -11.15
CA LEU A 150 -21.89 0.51 -11.28
C LEU A 150 -22.32 -0.21 -10.00
N GLN A 151 -23.40 -0.97 -10.10
CA GLN A 151 -23.98 -1.71 -8.99
C GLN A 151 -23.62 -3.18 -9.13
N CYS A 152 -23.35 -3.81 -7.99
CA CYS A 152 -23.22 -5.24 -7.89
C CYS A 152 -24.60 -5.81 -7.55
N ALA A 153 -25.10 -6.74 -8.35
CA ALA A 153 -26.41 -7.35 -8.18
C ALA A 153 -26.45 -8.37 -7.02
N TYR A 154 -25.29 -8.82 -6.54
CA TYR A 154 -25.19 -9.76 -5.43
C TYR A 154 -25.41 -9.08 -4.07
N LYS A 155 -26.04 -9.79 -3.14
CA LYS A 155 -26.48 -9.23 -1.85
C LYS A 155 -25.35 -9.01 -0.82
N GLN A 156 -24.21 -9.66 -0.98
CA GLN A 156 -23.11 -9.57 -0.01
C GLN A 156 -22.19 -8.40 -0.37
N GLN A 157 -22.11 -7.42 0.53
CA GLN A 157 -21.42 -6.15 0.26
C GLN A 157 -19.91 -6.34 0.09
N GLU A 158 -19.27 -7.18 0.92
CA GLU A 158 -17.82 -7.39 0.91
C GLU A 158 -17.36 -7.99 -0.42
N TYR A 159 -18.07 -9.01 -0.92
CA TYR A 159 -17.87 -9.59 -2.25
C TYR A 159 -17.91 -8.52 -3.35
N CYS A 160 -18.95 -7.69 -3.31
CA CYS A 160 -19.17 -6.63 -4.28
C CYS A 160 -18.08 -5.55 -4.23
N ASP A 161 -17.67 -5.14 -3.03
CA ASP A 161 -16.60 -4.17 -2.82
C ASP A 161 -15.28 -4.66 -3.43
N HIS A 162 -14.93 -5.92 -3.22
CA HIS A 162 -13.73 -6.52 -3.79
C HIS A 162 -13.77 -6.56 -5.33
N LEU A 163 -14.90 -6.98 -5.93
CA LEU A 163 -15.03 -6.98 -7.39
C LEU A 163 -14.96 -5.57 -8.00
N LEU A 164 -15.61 -4.60 -7.39
CA LEU A 164 -15.57 -3.21 -7.84
C LEU A 164 -14.15 -2.63 -7.72
N THR A 165 -13.42 -3.00 -6.68
CA THR A 165 -12.02 -2.59 -6.48
C THR A 165 -11.11 -3.24 -7.52
N ALA A 166 -11.27 -4.54 -7.80
CA ALA A 166 -10.55 -5.21 -8.88
C ALA A 166 -10.81 -4.56 -10.25
N TYR A 167 -12.06 -4.21 -10.53
CA TYR A 167 -12.45 -3.50 -11.74
C TYR A 167 -11.78 -2.12 -11.84
N ALA A 168 -11.73 -1.37 -10.75
CA ALA A 168 -11.08 -0.06 -10.67
C ALA A 168 -9.57 -0.17 -10.92
N HIS A 169 -8.88 -1.10 -10.24
CA HIS A 169 -7.44 -1.34 -10.47
C HIS A 169 -7.16 -1.66 -11.94
N ASN A 170 -7.97 -2.48 -12.58
CA ASN A 170 -7.80 -2.75 -14.00
C ASN A 170 -8.00 -1.50 -14.88
N LYS A 171 -8.91 -0.59 -14.53
CA LYS A 171 -9.03 0.70 -15.25
C LYS A 171 -7.77 1.53 -15.08
N ASP A 172 -7.23 1.62 -13.87
CA ASP A 172 -6.01 2.37 -13.59
C ASP A 172 -4.81 1.77 -14.36
N ALA A 173 -4.65 0.45 -14.34
CA ALA A 173 -3.63 -0.24 -15.12
C ALA A 173 -3.75 0.02 -16.63
N ILE A 174 -4.96 0.15 -17.18
CA ILE A 174 -5.15 0.51 -18.60
C ILE A 174 -4.64 1.92 -18.90
N LEU A 175 -4.80 2.86 -17.96
CA LEU A 175 -4.31 4.23 -18.09
C LEU A 175 -2.79 4.29 -18.06
N GLU A 176 -2.14 3.48 -17.21
CA GLU A 176 -0.68 3.39 -17.11
C GLU A 176 -0.02 2.82 -18.39
N LEU A 177 -0.71 1.93 -19.10
CA LEU A 177 -0.18 1.28 -20.31
C LEU A 177 -0.35 2.16 -21.57
N VAL A 178 0.11 3.42 -21.54
CA VAL A 178 -0.10 4.40 -22.62
C VAL A 178 0.54 4.00 -23.96
N ASN A 179 1.67 3.30 -23.93
CA ASN A 179 2.47 2.97 -25.11
C ASN A 179 1.73 2.04 -26.09
N ASP A 180 1.78 2.34 -27.39
CA ASP A 180 1.12 1.56 -28.45
C ASP A 180 1.62 0.12 -28.56
N THR A 181 2.88 -0.12 -28.22
CA THR A 181 3.46 -1.47 -28.17
C THR A 181 2.82 -2.35 -27.07
N LEU A 182 2.13 -1.73 -26.11
CA LEU A 182 1.38 -2.37 -25.01
C LEU A 182 -0.12 -2.46 -25.29
N ARG A 183 -0.58 -2.13 -26.51
CA ARG A 183 -1.99 -2.22 -26.92
C ARG A 183 -2.61 -3.59 -26.62
N ASN A 184 -1.89 -4.68 -26.87
CA ASN A 184 -2.39 -6.03 -26.61
C ASN A 184 -2.56 -6.31 -25.10
N ASN A 185 -1.68 -5.77 -24.25
CA ASN A 185 -1.80 -5.91 -22.80
C ASN A 185 -3.00 -5.12 -22.27
N ARG A 186 -3.18 -3.86 -22.73
CA ARG A 186 -4.39 -3.08 -22.45
C ARG A 186 -5.66 -3.82 -22.81
N GLU A 187 -5.69 -4.44 -23.99
CA GLU A 187 -6.87 -5.16 -24.47
C GLU A 187 -7.18 -6.40 -23.62
N ARG A 188 -6.16 -7.11 -23.14
CA ARG A 188 -6.34 -8.23 -22.20
C ARG A 188 -6.95 -7.78 -20.87
N ILE A 189 -6.49 -6.65 -20.33
CA ILE A 189 -7.03 -6.08 -19.09
C ILE A 189 -8.47 -5.61 -19.31
N ARG A 190 -8.79 -4.95 -20.44
CA ARG A 190 -10.17 -4.59 -20.80
C ARG A 190 -11.08 -5.81 -20.87
N ASN A 191 -10.64 -6.87 -21.52
CA ASN A 191 -11.38 -8.13 -21.60
C ASN A 191 -11.60 -8.77 -20.22
N THR A 192 -10.68 -8.56 -19.27
CA THR A 192 -10.88 -9.00 -17.89
C THR A 192 -11.95 -8.15 -17.21
N ASN A 193 -11.92 -6.83 -17.37
CA ASN A 193 -12.97 -5.95 -16.87
C ASN A 193 -14.35 -6.25 -17.45
N SER A 194 -14.46 -6.59 -18.73
CA SER A 194 -15.73 -7.06 -19.30
C SER A 194 -16.23 -8.33 -18.60
N ALA A 195 -15.35 -9.26 -18.25
CA ALA A 195 -15.73 -10.46 -17.49
C ALA A 195 -16.13 -10.14 -16.05
N ILE A 196 -15.47 -9.19 -15.39
CA ILE A 196 -15.87 -8.72 -14.05
C ILE A 196 -17.26 -8.07 -14.11
N LEU A 197 -17.54 -7.26 -15.14
CA LEU A 197 -18.85 -6.65 -15.35
C LEU A 197 -19.94 -7.69 -15.58
N GLU A 198 -19.67 -8.74 -16.34
CA GLU A 198 -20.60 -9.86 -16.49
C GLU A 198 -20.97 -10.45 -15.12
N VAL A 199 -19.97 -10.69 -14.26
CA VAL A 199 -20.18 -11.26 -12.91
C VAL A 199 -20.90 -10.28 -11.97
N LEU A 200 -20.56 -8.99 -11.99
CA LEU A 200 -21.22 -7.96 -11.18
C LEU A 200 -22.72 -7.85 -11.47
N ASN A 201 -23.15 -8.16 -12.70
CA ASN A 201 -24.55 -8.10 -13.11
C ASN A 201 -25.33 -9.41 -12.85
N LEU A 202 -24.70 -10.46 -12.31
CA LEU A 202 -25.38 -11.73 -12.03
C LEU A 202 -26.31 -11.60 -10.82
N THR A 203 -27.60 -11.91 -11.01
CA THR A 203 -28.62 -11.92 -9.95
C THR A 203 -28.76 -13.31 -9.32
N VAL A 204 -27.65 -14.01 -9.11
CA VAL A 204 -27.66 -15.38 -8.56
C VAL A 204 -27.74 -15.34 -7.04
N GLU A 205 -28.56 -16.20 -6.43
CA GLU A 205 -28.64 -16.32 -4.98
C GLU A 205 -27.60 -17.29 -4.41
N ASN A 206 -27.15 -18.25 -5.24
CA ASN A 206 -26.28 -19.35 -4.85
C ASN A 206 -24.79 -18.97 -4.96
N LYS A 207 -24.06 -19.15 -3.85
CA LYS A 207 -22.61 -18.95 -3.77
C LYS A 207 -21.82 -19.84 -4.75
N SER A 208 -22.19 -21.10 -4.89
CA SER A 208 -21.50 -22.06 -5.77
C SER A 208 -21.59 -21.68 -7.25
N GLU A 209 -22.74 -21.17 -7.68
CA GLU A 209 -22.91 -20.67 -9.06
C GLU A 209 -22.03 -19.44 -9.30
N LEU A 210 -22.03 -18.50 -8.35
CA LEU A 210 -21.20 -17.30 -8.41
C LEU A 210 -19.70 -17.61 -8.41
N PHE A 211 -19.28 -18.57 -7.59
CA PHE A 211 -17.92 -19.08 -7.51
C PHE A 211 -17.42 -19.58 -8.88
N ASN A 212 -18.22 -20.39 -9.57
CA ASN A 212 -17.88 -20.89 -10.92
C ASN A 212 -17.74 -19.76 -11.94
N HIS A 213 -18.59 -18.73 -11.86
CA HIS A 213 -18.52 -17.57 -12.75
C HIS A 213 -17.24 -16.74 -12.56
N LEU A 214 -16.61 -16.77 -11.38
CA LEU A 214 -15.36 -16.06 -11.10
C LEU A 214 -14.12 -16.72 -11.71
N HIS A 215 -14.21 -17.98 -12.16
CA HIS A 215 -13.12 -18.64 -12.88
C HIS A 215 -12.65 -17.81 -14.10
N LYS A 216 -13.61 -17.33 -14.90
CA LYS A 216 -13.35 -16.59 -16.13
C LYS A 216 -12.57 -15.28 -15.91
N PRO A 217 -13.00 -14.34 -15.03
CA PRO A 217 -12.22 -13.13 -14.76
C PRO A 217 -10.87 -13.44 -14.12
N MET A 218 -10.78 -14.39 -13.18
CA MET A 218 -9.49 -14.75 -12.57
C MET A 218 -8.49 -15.28 -13.62
N HIS A 219 -8.91 -16.22 -14.47
CA HIS A 219 -8.07 -16.75 -15.55
C HIS A 219 -7.61 -15.67 -16.53
N ARG A 220 -8.51 -14.75 -16.91
CA ARG A 220 -8.15 -13.62 -17.78
C ARG A 220 -7.15 -12.69 -17.11
N GLN A 221 -7.31 -12.41 -15.81
CA GLN A 221 -6.41 -11.55 -15.05
C GLN A 221 -5.00 -12.15 -14.95
N VAL A 222 -4.89 -13.44 -14.61
CA VAL A 222 -3.60 -14.14 -14.52
C VAL A 222 -2.89 -14.16 -15.87
N ASN A 223 -3.62 -14.44 -16.95
CA ASN A 223 -3.07 -14.40 -18.31
C ASN A 223 -2.63 -12.98 -18.70
N ALA A 224 -3.40 -11.95 -18.33
CA ALA A 224 -3.02 -10.57 -18.57
C ALA A 224 -1.71 -10.20 -17.86
N LEU A 225 -1.54 -10.58 -16.59
CA LEU A 225 -0.31 -10.37 -15.83
C LEU A 225 0.88 -11.11 -16.44
N PHE A 226 0.68 -12.38 -16.81
CA PHE A 226 1.73 -13.18 -17.45
C PHE A 226 2.23 -12.53 -18.75
N GLN A 227 1.30 -12.11 -19.62
CA GLN A 227 1.64 -11.49 -20.90
C GLN A 227 2.29 -10.12 -20.72
N LEU A 228 1.85 -9.36 -19.70
CA LEU A 228 2.48 -8.10 -19.34
C LEU A 228 3.94 -8.33 -18.95
N ARG A 229 4.21 -9.32 -18.08
CA ARG A 229 5.57 -9.69 -17.69
C ARG A 229 6.42 -10.14 -18.89
N VAL A 230 5.93 -11.04 -19.72
CA VAL A 230 6.66 -11.48 -20.94
C VAL A 230 7.01 -10.29 -21.83
N THR A 231 6.12 -9.30 -21.91
CA THR A 231 6.38 -8.06 -22.65
C THR A 231 7.43 -7.18 -21.98
N CYS A 232 7.56 -7.22 -20.64
CA CYS A 232 8.58 -6.49 -19.86
C CYS A 232 9.97 -7.11 -19.99
N ASP A 233 10.03 -8.44 -20.00
CA ASP A 233 11.29 -9.18 -20.05
C ASP A 233 11.87 -9.26 -21.49
N ASP A 234 11.12 -8.84 -22.51
CA ASP A 234 11.59 -8.80 -23.90
C ASP A 234 12.65 -7.71 -24.09
N GLU A 235 13.92 -8.12 -24.13
CA GLU A 235 15.07 -7.23 -24.31
C GLU A 235 15.02 -6.36 -25.58
N ARG A 236 14.22 -6.75 -26.59
CA ARG A 236 14.01 -5.92 -27.80
C ARG A 236 13.19 -4.67 -27.51
N ARG A 237 12.58 -4.58 -26.32
CA ARG A 237 11.71 -3.52 -25.85
C ARG A 237 12.33 -2.68 -24.73
N LYS A 238 13.66 -2.67 -24.60
CA LYS A 238 14.39 -1.80 -23.66
C LYS A 238 13.94 -0.34 -23.84
N GLY A 239 13.51 0.29 -22.73
CA GLY A 239 13.04 1.67 -22.71
C GLY A 239 11.51 1.84 -22.77
N ILE A 240 10.72 0.76 -22.80
CA ILE A 240 9.29 0.88 -22.54
C ILE A 240 9.08 1.12 -21.04
N GLU A 241 8.42 2.21 -20.71
CA GLU A 241 7.88 2.45 -19.37
C GLU A 241 6.54 1.72 -19.24
N TYR A 242 6.44 0.85 -18.24
CA TYR A 242 5.22 0.11 -17.93
C TYR A 242 4.37 0.82 -16.86
N GLY A 243 4.83 2.00 -16.42
CA GLY A 243 4.23 2.77 -15.33
C GLY A 243 4.03 1.90 -14.08
N ASP A 244 2.94 2.17 -13.38
CA ASP A 244 2.56 1.39 -12.20
C ASP A 244 1.76 0.12 -12.55
N ALA A 245 1.58 -0.22 -13.83
CA ALA A 245 0.76 -1.37 -14.24
C ALA A 245 1.26 -2.71 -13.67
N LEU A 246 2.59 -2.89 -13.51
CA LEU A 246 3.17 -4.09 -12.90
C LEU A 246 2.87 -4.23 -11.40
N ILE A 247 2.44 -3.15 -10.76
CA ILE A 247 2.00 -3.13 -9.36
C ILE A 247 0.47 -3.24 -9.30
N ILE A 248 -0.24 -2.51 -10.15
CA ILE A 248 -1.70 -2.42 -10.13
C ILE A 248 -2.37 -3.74 -10.58
N VAL A 249 -1.85 -4.43 -11.60
CA VAL A 249 -2.43 -5.69 -12.08
C VAL A 249 -2.42 -6.80 -11.01
N PRO A 250 -1.33 -7.00 -10.23
CA PRO A 250 -1.34 -7.86 -9.04
C PRO A 250 -2.36 -7.46 -7.97
N LEU A 251 -2.59 -6.16 -7.74
CA LEU A 251 -3.63 -5.71 -6.80
C LEU A 251 -5.02 -6.14 -7.26
N ALA A 252 -5.31 -6.04 -8.56
CA ALA A 252 -6.57 -6.56 -9.10
C ALA A 252 -6.71 -8.09 -8.92
N ILE A 253 -5.63 -8.87 -8.99
CA ILE A 253 -5.65 -10.31 -8.66
C ILE A 253 -5.96 -10.53 -7.18
N LEU A 254 -5.34 -9.77 -6.28
CA LEU A 254 -5.59 -9.85 -4.85
C LEU A 254 -7.07 -9.60 -4.52
N GLU A 255 -7.65 -8.55 -5.08
CA GLU A 255 -9.06 -8.22 -4.89
C GLU A 255 -9.99 -9.29 -5.50
N LEU A 256 -9.67 -9.85 -6.67
CA LEU A 256 -10.41 -10.98 -7.21
C LEU A 256 -10.33 -12.21 -6.30
N ALA A 257 -9.16 -12.51 -5.73
CA ALA A 257 -8.99 -13.63 -4.81
C ALA A 257 -9.80 -13.44 -3.52
N LEU A 258 -9.85 -12.22 -2.98
CA LEU A 258 -10.70 -11.87 -1.84
C LEU A 258 -12.19 -12.03 -2.17
N ALA A 259 -12.65 -11.54 -3.32
CA ALA A 259 -14.02 -11.75 -3.77
C ALA A 259 -14.37 -13.25 -3.87
N ILE A 260 -13.47 -14.06 -4.43
CA ILE A 260 -13.69 -15.51 -4.56
C ILE A 260 -13.73 -16.18 -3.18
N GLN A 261 -12.91 -15.74 -2.22
CA GLN A 261 -12.93 -16.25 -0.85
C GLN A 261 -14.29 -16.03 -0.15
N GLU A 262 -14.98 -14.91 -0.42
CA GLU A 262 -16.27 -14.58 0.20
C GLU A 262 -17.40 -15.53 -0.22
N VAL A 263 -17.30 -16.11 -1.42
CA VAL A 263 -18.32 -17.01 -1.99
C VAL A 263 -17.86 -18.47 -2.06
N ALA A 264 -16.60 -18.77 -1.73
CA ALA A 264 -16.11 -20.12 -1.56
C ALA A 264 -16.63 -20.75 -0.26
N GLU A 265 -16.76 -22.07 -0.25
CA GLU A 265 -17.26 -22.82 0.91
C GLU A 265 -16.31 -23.97 1.29
N GLY A 266 -16.33 -24.37 2.57
CA GLY A 266 -15.58 -25.53 3.07
C GLY A 266 -14.09 -25.52 2.73
N ASP A 267 -13.62 -26.60 2.10
CA ASP A 267 -12.20 -26.79 1.77
C ASP A 267 -11.71 -25.79 0.70
N GLN A 268 -12.57 -25.34 -0.21
CA GLN A 268 -12.21 -24.33 -1.22
C GLN A 268 -11.84 -23.01 -0.55
N GLN A 269 -12.68 -22.55 0.38
CA GLN A 269 -12.43 -21.31 1.11
C GLN A 269 -11.13 -21.37 1.91
N LYS A 270 -10.85 -22.51 2.55
CA LYS A 270 -9.61 -22.74 3.30
C LYS A 270 -8.39 -22.70 2.38
N ALA A 271 -8.44 -23.32 1.21
CA ALA A 271 -7.33 -23.30 0.25
C ALA A 271 -7.04 -21.88 -0.25
N ILE A 272 -8.07 -21.11 -0.60
CA ILE A 272 -7.94 -19.71 -1.04
C ILE A 272 -7.37 -18.84 0.09
N LYS A 273 -7.86 -19.03 1.33
CA LYS A 273 -7.34 -18.32 2.50
C LYS A 273 -5.84 -18.57 2.70
N ASN A 274 -5.40 -19.82 2.58
CA ASN A 274 -3.98 -20.16 2.70
C ASN A 274 -3.12 -19.53 1.60
N ALA A 275 -3.65 -19.44 0.36
CA ALA A 275 -2.97 -18.76 -0.74
C ALA A 275 -2.83 -17.26 -0.47
N LEU A 276 -3.87 -16.62 0.06
CA LEU A 276 -3.84 -15.22 0.48
C LEU A 276 -2.86 -14.97 1.64
N GLU A 277 -2.80 -15.85 2.63
CA GLU A 277 -1.83 -15.77 3.73
C GLU A 277 -0.38 -15.92 3.22
N SER A 278 -0.16 -16.82 2.27
CA SER A 278 1.15 -17.01 1.62
C SER A 278 1.57 -15.76 0.83
N PHE A 279 0.63 -15.13 0.11
CA PHE A 279 0.86 -13.85 -0.57
C PHE A 279 1.27 -12.76 0.44
N LYS A 280 0.55 -12.64 1.56
CA LYS A 280 0.84 -11.64 2.61
C LYS A 280 2.22 -11.86 3.22
N ALA A 281 2.58 -13.09 3.56
CA ALA A 281 3.91 -13.41 4.09
C ALA A 281 5.03 -13.12 3.07
N GLY A 282 4.81 -13.45 1.80
CA GLY A 282 5.74 -13.14 0.71
C GLY A 282 5.93 -11.64 0.52
N TYR A 283 4.86 -10.86 0.63
CA TYR A 283 4.90 -9.41 0.55
C TYR A 283 5.70 -8.78 1.70
N GLN A 284 5.43 -9.20 2.93
CA GLN A 284 6.12 -8.69 4.13
C GLN A 284 7.62 -8.94 4.12
N THR A 285 8.04 -10.11 3.63
CA THR A 285 9.46 -10.50 3.60
C THR A 285 10.25 -9.89 2.44
N ARG A 286 9.58 -9.28 1.45
CA ARG A 286 10.18 -8.68 0.23
C ARG A 286 11.11 -9.62 -0.55
N HIS A 287 11.02 -10.95 -0.34
CA HIS A 287 11.88 -11.92 -1.01
C HIS A 287 11.54 -12.12 -2.49
N LYS A 288 10.31 -11.80 -2.89
CA LYS A 288 9.83 -11.92 -4.28
C LYS A 288 9.34 -10.57 -4.77
N ALA A 289 9.53 -10.32 -6.07
CA ALA A 289 8.91 -9.18 -6.72
C ALA A 289 7.38 -9.28 -6.63
N PHE A 290 6.70 -8.13 -6.49
CA PHE A 290 5.26 -8.09 -6.24
C PHE A 290 4.43 -8.76 -7.35
N PHE A 291 4.84 -8.60 -8.61
CA PHE A 291 4.17 -9.27 -9.74
C PHE A 291 4.25 -10.81 -9.63
N GLN A 292 5.36 -11.36 -9.13
CA GLN A 292 5.53 -12.79 -8.97
C GLN A 292 4.59 -13.33 -7.90
N LEU A 293 4.44 -12.59 -6.80
CA LEU A 293 3.46 -12.91 -5.74
C LEU A 293 2.03 -12.88 -6.28
N GLY A 294 1.67 -11.85 -7.06
CA GLY A 294 0.34 -11.76 -7.67
C GLY A 294 0.06 -12.92 -8.63
N TYR A 295 1.03 -13.30 -9.46
CA TYR A 295 0.90 -14.45 -10.36
C TYR A 295 0.73 -15.78 -9.62
N GLU A 296 1.53 -16.02 -8.58
CA GLU A 296 1.42 -17.21 -7.72
C GLU A 296 0.06 -17.28 -7.02
N LEU A 297 -0.42 -16.16 -6.46
CA LEU A 297 -1.74 -16.08 -5.82
C LEU A 297 -2.85 -16.43 -6.83
N GLY A 298 -2.87 -15.77 -7.98
CA GLY A 298 -3.91 -16.00 -8.98
C GLY A 298 -3.91 -17.45 -9.49
N THR A 299 -2.73 -18.06 -9.67
CA THR A 299 -2.59 -19.45 -10.10
C THR A 299 -3.10 -20.42 -9.04
N ALA A 300 -2.70 -20.23 -7.78
CA ALA A 300 -3.18 -21.04 -6.67
C ALA A 300 -4.70 -20.96 -6.50
N VAL A 301 -5.30 -19.78 -6.70
CA VAL A 301 -6.77 -19.63 -6.65
C VAL A 301 -7.45 -20.30 -7.84
N MET A 302 -6.89 -20.23 -9.06
CA MET A 302 -7.43 -20.96 -10.21
C MET A 302 -7.41 -22.48 -10.04
N GLU A 303 -6.43 -23.04 -9.33
CA GLU A 303 -6.38 -24.49 -9.08
C GLU A 303 -7.48 -24.97 -8.13
N VAL A 304 -8.12 -24.06 -7.38
CA VAL A 304 -9.22 -24.37 -6.45
C VAL A 304 -10.60 -24.26 -7.12
N ILE A 305 -10.73 -23.45 -8.18
CA ILE A 305 -11.99 -23.18 -8.88
C ILE A 305 -12.20 -24.21 -9.98
#